data_AF-A0A354YAG8-F1
#
_entry.id   AF-A0A354YAG8-F1
#
_cell.length_a   1.000
_cell.length_b   1.000
_cell.length_c   1.000
_cell.angle_alpha   90.00
_cell.angle_beta   90.00
_cell.angle_gamma   90.00
#
_symmetry.space_group_name_H-M   'P 1'
#
loop_
_entity.id
_entity.type
_entity.pdbx_description
1 polymer ?
#
loop_
_entity_poly.entity_id
_entity_poly.type
_entity_poly.pdbx_seq_one_letter_code
_entity_poly.pdbx_strand_id
1 'polypeptide(L)'
;LLGLDVASSEFHENGKYNLVGENKRLTSEQFVDFLADWAAQYPIITIEDGLAEDDWAGWKLLTDRIGKKVQLVGDDLFVTNPKIFKQGIESGTANAILIKVNQIGTLTETLEAIA
;
A
#
# COMPACT_ATOMS: atom_id res chain seq x y z
N LEU A 1 -15.49 10.13 -7.16
CA LEU A 1 -14.69 9.15 -6.41
C LEU A 1 -13.30 9.13 -7.03
N LEU A 2 -12.26 9.05 -6.21
CA LEU A 2 -10.86 9.14 -6.64
C LEU A 2 -10.10 7.88 -6.20
N GLY A 3 -9.10 7.51 -6.99
CA GLY A 3 -8.10 6.51 -6.65
C GLY A 3 -6.71 7.10 -6.82
N LEU A 4 -5.78 6.69 -5.95
CA LEU A 4 -4.39 7.10 -6.00
C LEU A 4 -3.52 5.85 -6.10
N ASP A 5 -2.53 5.90 -6.98
CA ASP A 5 -1.31 5.10 -6.85
C ASP A 5 -0.22 6.06 -6.41
N VAL A 6 0.32 5.81 -5.23
CA VAL A 6 1.31 6.68 -4.59
C VAL A 6 2.72 6.22 -4.93
N ALA A 7 2.94 4.93 -5.22
CA ALA A 7 4.25 4.32 -5.45
C ALA A 7 5.30 4.74 -4.40
N SER A 8 4.95 4.62 -3.12
CA SER A 8 5.71 5.27 -2.04
C SER A 8 7.14 4.76 -1.84
N SER A 9 7.43 3.55 -2.33
CA SER A 9 8.79 3.00 -2.40
C SER A 9 9.76 3.93 -3.14
N GLU A 10 9.29 4.66 -4.16
CA GLU A 10 10.12 5.52 -5.03
C GLU A 10 10.68 6.76 -4.32
N PHE A 11 10.11 7.14 -3.17
CA PHE A 11 10.58 8.27 -2.38
C PHE A 11 10.76 7.94 -0.89
N HIS A 12 10.81 6.65 -0.55
CA HIS A 12 11.15 6.18 0.78
C HIS A 12 12.67 6.01 0.91
N GLU A 13 13.29 6.86 1.73
CA GLU A 13 14.74 6.87 1.92
C GLU A 13 15.10 6.99 3.40
N ASN A 14 15.94 6.08 3.90
CA ASN A 14 16.44 6.08 5.27
C ASN A 14 15.31 6.11 6.32
N GLY A 15 14.26 5.30 6.11
CA GLY A 15 13.12 5.16 7.03
C GLY A 15 12.18 6.38 7.05
N LYS A 16 12.19 7.20 5.99
CA LYS A 16 11.32 8.37 5.86
C LYS A 16 10.86 8.58 4.43
N TYR A 17 9.66 9.13 4.28
CA TYR A 17 9.04 9.50 3.01
C TYR A 17 9.42 10.94 2.63
N ASN A 18 10.09 11.12 1.49
CA ASN A 18 10.64 12.40 1.03
C ASN A 18 9.74 13.06 -0.02
N LEU A 19 8.83 13.94 0.43
CA LEU A 19 7.93 14.68 -0.44
C LEU A 19 8.59 15.97 -0.94
N VAL A 20 9.43 15.86 -1.98
CA VAL A 20 10.23 16.97 -2.52
C VAL A 20 9.36 18.17 -2.92
N GLY A 21 8.20 17.93 -3.55
CA GLY A 21 7.27 18.99 -3.96
C GLY A 21 6.64 19.77 -2.79
N GLU A 22 6.63 19.21 -1.59
CA GLU A 22 6.13 19.86 -0.37
C GLU A 22 7.25 20.27 0.61
N ASN A 23 8.51 19.98 0.27
CA ASN A 23 9.66 20.17 1.16
C ASN A 23 9.45 19.51 2.55
N LYS A 24 8.92 18.27 2.56
CA LYS A 24 8.66 17.50 3.78
C LYS A 24 9.40 16.18 3.77
N ARG A 25 9.84 15.74 4.95
CA ARG A 25 10.38 14.40 5.18
C ARG A 25 9.69 13.78 6.38
N LEU A 26 8.84 12.78 6.12
CA LEU A 26 7.87 12.25 7.08
C LEU A 26 8.29 10.85 7.55
N THR A 27 8.08 10.53 8.82
CA THR A 27 8.11 9.13 9.27
C THR A 27 6.89 8.38 8.72
N SER A 28 6.87 7.06 8.86
CA SER A 28 5.72 6.23 8.48
C SER A 28 4.43 6.69 9.15
N GLU A 29 4.45 6.99 10.46
CA GLU A 29 3.28 7.46 11.19
C GLU A 29 2.78 8.81 10.64
N GLN A 30 3.70 9.75 10.39
CA GLN A 30 3.35 11.05 9.85
C GLN A 30 2.79 10.96 8.43
N PHE A 31 3.29 10.03 7.62
CA PHE A 31 2.81 9.82 6.26
C PHE A 31 1.47 9.08 6.22
N VAL A 32 1.24 8.15 7.15
CA VAL A 32 -0.08 7.55 7.38
C VAL A 32 -1.12 8.61 7.74
N ASP A 33 -0.80 9.51 8.68
CA ASP A 33 -1.71 10.60 9.06
C ASP A 33 -1.97 11.53 7.85
N PHE A 34 -0.94 11.81 7.06
CA PHE A 34 -1.06 12.61 5.86
C PHE A 34 -2.04 12.00 4.83
N LEU A 35 -1.91 10.70 4.52
CA LEU A 35 -2.82 10.00 3.61
C LEU A 35 -4.23 9.86 4.19
N ALA A 36 -4.35 9.63 5.50
CA ALA A 36 -5.64 9.57 6.19
C ALA A 36 -6.39 10.91 6.14
N ASP A 37 -5.67 12.02 6.31
CA ASP A 37 -6.23 13.37 6.21
C ASP A 37 -6.70 13.68 4.78
N TRP A 38 -5.98 13.23 3.76
CA TRP A 38 -6.44 13.32 2.37
C TRP A 38 -7.71 12.52 2.13
N ALA A 39 -7.76 11.27 2.60
CA ALA A 39 -8.94 10.42 2.46
C ALA A 39 -10.17 10.96 3.24
N ALA A 40 -9.96 11.77 4.28
CA ALA A 40 -11.03 12.44 4.99
C ALA A 40 -11.55 13.69 4.26
N GLN A 41 -10.67 14.42 3.57
CA GLN A 41 -11.00 15.68 2.89
C GLN A 41 -11.54 15.49 1.47
N TYR A 42 -11.08 14.45 0.79
CA TYR A 42 -11.41 14.16 -0.60
C TYR A 42 -12.12 12.81 -0.71
N PRO A 43 -12.94 12.59 -1.75
CA PRO A 43 -13.66 11.33 -1.95
C PRO A 43 -12.74 10.22 -2.51
N ILE A 44 -11.61 9.99 -1.84
CA ILE A 44 -10.64 8.92 -2.15
C ILE A 44 -11.20 7.61 -1.61
N ILE A 45 -11.39 6.65 -2.50
CA ILE A 45 -11.92 5.33 -2.15
C ILE A 45 -10.87 4.23 -2.22
N THR A 46 -9.75 4.47 -2.89
CA THR A 46 -8.65 3.51 -3.03
C THR A 46 -7.30 4.21 -3.03
N ILE A 47 -6.33 3.59 -2.37
CA ILE A 47 -4.92 3.99 -2.34
C ILE A 47 -4.09 2.73 -2.60
N GLU A 48 -3.29 2.78 -3.64
CA GLU A 48 -2.28 1.79 -4.02
C GLU A 48 -0.90 2.27 -3.57
N ASP A 49 -0.10 1.34 -3.03
CA ASP A 49 1.26 1.55 -2.56
C ASP A 49 1.46 2.82 -1.73
N GLY A 50 0.55 3.02 -0.77
CA GLY A 50 0.56 4.16 0.15
C GLY A 50 1.76 4.20 1.10
N LEU A 51 2.52 3.11 1.21
CA LEU A 51 3.77 3.01 1.95
C LEU A 51 4.74 2.10 1.21
N ALA A 52 6.03 2.19 1.56
CA ALA A 52 7.08 1.41 0.90
C ALA A 52 6.87 -0.11 1.08
N GLU A 53 7.36 -0.90 0.12
CA GLU A 53 7.20 -2.37 0.08
C GLU A 53 7.75 -3.08 1.33
N ASP A 54 8.76 -2.51 1.98
CA ASP A 54 9.42 -3.06 3.17
C ASP A 54 8.85 -2.51 4.50
N ASP A 55 8.00 -1.49 4.46
CA ASP A 55 7.40 -0.84 5.64
C ASP A 55 6.12 -1.53 6.14
N TRP A 56 6.23 -2.80 6.51
CA TRP A 56 5.10 -3.60 6.98
C TRP A 56 4.43 -3.04 8.24
N ALA A 57 5.21 -2.41 9.13
CA ALA A 57 4.69 -1.80 10.34
C ALA A 57 3.82 -0.57 10.01
N GLY A 58 4.30 0.30 9.11
CA GLY A 58 3.53 1.42 8.60
C GLY A 58 2.28 0.93 7.87
N TRP A 59 2.40 -0.09 7.01
CA TRP A 59 1.25 -0.64 6.28
C TRP A 59 0.15 -1.14 7.21
N LYS A 60 0.53 -1.82 8.30
CA LYS A 60 -0.43 -2.25 9.32
C LYS A 60 -1.10 -1.04 9.99
N LEU A 61 -0.33 0.00 10.31
CA LEU A 61 -0.85 1.24 10.88
C LEU A 61 -1.84 1.94 9.93
N LEU A 62 -1.51 2.06 8.65
CA LEU A 62 -2.40 2.61 7.62
C LEU A 62 -3.71 1.81 7.53
N THR A 63 -3.58 0.47 7.54
CA THR A 63 -4.71 -0.46 7.48
C THR A 63 -5.64 -0.28 8.68
N ASP A 64 -5.08 -0.21 9.88
CA ASP A 64 -5.86 0.04 11.11
C ASP A 64 -6.53 1.42 11.09
N ARG A 65 -5.86 2.42 10.52
CA ARG A 65 -6.32 3.81 10.50
C ARG A 65 -7.50 4.03 9.54
N ILE A 66 -7.39 3.56 8.30
CA ILE A 66 -8.36 3.87 7.23
C ILE A 66 -8.89 2.68 6.43
N GLY A 67 -8.35 1.47 6.63
CA GLY A 67 -8.68 0.28 5.83
C GLY A 67 -10.14 -0.21 5.92
N LYS A 68 -10.95 0.32 6.85
CA LYS A 68 -12.40 0.06 6.91
C LYS A 68 -13.22 0.92 5.93
N LYS A 69 -12.64 2.01 5.41
CA LYS A 69 -13.32 3.00 4.56
C LYS A 69 -12.66 3.17 3.19
N VAL A 70 -11.37 2.85 3.11
CA VAL A 70 -10.55 3.02 1.91
C VAL A 70 -9.98 1.65 1.52
N GLN A 71 -10.06 1.31 0.23
CA GLN A 71 -9.36 0.17 -0.33
C GLN A 71 -7.86 0.47 -0.33
N LEU A 72 -7.07 -0.40 0.28
CA LEU A 72 -5.62 -0.32 0.37
C LEU A 72 -5.04 -1.46 -0.46
N VAL A 73 -4.48 -1.10 -1.60
CA VAL A 73 -3.98 -2.04 -2.62
C VAL A 73 -2.47 -2.17 -2.46
N GLY A 74 -1.98 -3.37 -2.19
CA GLY A 74 -0.56 -3.66 -2.32
C GLY A 74 -0.22 -4.11 -3.73
N ASP A 75 0.69 -3.40 -4.40
CA ASP A 75 1.32 -3.80 -5.65
C ASP A 75 2.74 -4.29 -5.39
N ASP A 76 3.70 -3.40 -5.16
CA ASP A 76 5.08 -3.78 -4.82
C ASP A 76 5.15 -4.49 -3.45
N LEU A 77 4.20 -4.20 -2.55
CA LEU A 77 4.07 -4.92 -1.28
C LEU A 77 3.85 -6.43 -1.46
N PHE A 78 3.08 -6.85 -2.47
CA PHE A 78 2.67 -8.24 -2.65
C PHE A 78 3.24 -8.90 -3.89
N VAL A 79 3.67 -8.14 -4.90
CA VAL A 79 4.25 -8.58 -6.18
C VAL A 79 3.53 -9.76 -6.83
N THR A 80 2.19 -9.77 -6.74
CA THR A 80 1.35 -10.90 -7.22
C THR A 80 1.78 -12.28 -6.66
N ASN A 81 2.46 -12.32 -5.51
CA ASN A 81 2.98 -13.54 -4.91
C ASN A 81 2.03 -14.10 -3.84
N PRO A 82 1.44 -15.29 -4.02
CA PRO A 82 0.46 -15.85 -3.10
C PRO A 82 0.97 -16.00 -1.66
N LYS A 83 2.28 -16.26 -1.46
CA LYS A 83 2.86 -16.45 -0.12
C LYS A 83 2.95 -15.13 0.64
N ILE A 84 3.37 -14.06 -0.04
CA ILE A 84 3.48 -12.72 0.55
C ILE A 84 2.08 -12.17 0.82
N PHE A 85 1.16 -12.34 -0.13
CA PHE A 85 -0.23 -11.92 0.06
C PHE A 85 -0.90 -12.64 1.23
N LYS A 86 -0.67 -13.96 1.39
CA LYS A 86 -1.15 -14.71 2.55
C LYS A 86 -0.64 -14.14 3.88
N GLN A 87 0.63 -13.77 3.96
CA GLN A 87 1.19 -13.08 5.14
C GLN A 87 0.50 -11.72 5.38
N GLY A 88 0.19 -10.98 4.31
CA GLY A 88 -0.61 -9.75 4.37
C GLY A 88 -1.96 -9.99 5.03
N ILE A 89 -2.70 -11.01 4.55
CA ILE A 89 -4.00 -11.40 5.11
C ILE A 89 -3.89 -11.79 6.59
N GLU A 90 -2.93 -12.66 6.95
CA GLU A 90 -2.76 -13.14 8.32
C GLU A 90 -2.40 -12.02 9.30
N SER A 91 -1.63 -11.03 8.84
CA SER A 91 -1.24 -9.87 9.65
C SER A 91 -2.28 -8.73 9.66
N GLY A 92 -3.33 -8.81 8.82
CA GLY A 92 -4.29 -7.73 8.65
C GLY A 92 -3.67 -6.49 8.00
N THR A 93 -2.79 -6.70 7.03
CA THR A 93 -2.05 -5.69 6.28
C THR A 93 -2.66 -5.51 4.88
N ALA A 94 -2.98 -4.27 4.52
CA ALA A 94 -3.76 -3.91 3.34
C ALA A 94 -5.14 -4.61 3.33
N ASN A 95 -5.92 -4.41 2.26
CA ASN A 95 -7.21 -5.12 2.10
C ASN A 95 -7.52 -5.48 0.62
N ALA A 96 -6.58 -5.23 -0.28
CA ALA A 96 -6.62 -5.59 -1.69
C ALA A 96 -5.21 -5.82 -2.23
N ILE A 97 -5.12 -6.52 -3.36
CA ILE A 97 -3.88 -6.80 -4.10
C ILE A 97 -4.03 -6.33 -5.55
N LEU A 98 -2.98 -5.75 -6.12
CA LEU A 98 -2.89 -5.53 -7.56
C LEU A 98 -2.28 -6.77 -8.24
N ILE A 99 -2.93 -7.25 -9.30
CA ILE A 99 -2.50 -8.46 -10.02
C ILE A 99 -1.77 -8.08 -11.31
N LYS A 100 -0.47 -8.37 -11.38
CA LYS A 100 0.38 -8.23 -12.57
C LYS A 100 1.01 -9.57 -12.90
N VAL A 101 0.51 -10.23 -13.94
CA VAL A 101 0.95 -11.58 -14.38
C VAL A 101 2.47 -11.69 -14.58
N ASN A 102 3.12 -10.60 -14.98
CA ASN A 102 4.56 -10.56 -15.23
C ASN A 102 5.41 -10.46 -13.96
N GLN A 103 4.82 -10.19 -12.78
CA GLN A 103 5.55 -10.22 -11.50
C GLN A 103 5.75 -11.67 -11.01
N ILE A 104 4.79 -12.58 -11.27
CA ILE A 104 4.85 -13.97 -10.80
C ILE A 104 5.25 -14.98 -11.90
N GLY A 105 5.00 -14.65 -13.17
CA GLY A 105 5.57 -15.35 -14.32
C GLY A 105 4.71 -16.49 -14.90
N THR A 106 3.71 -17.02 -14.16
CA THR A 106 2.79 -18.05 -14.68
C THR A 106 1.32 -17.73 -14.42
N LEU A 107 0.44 -18.23 -15.30
CA LEU A 107 -1.02 -18.11 -15.13
C LEU A 107 -1.51 -18.90 -13.92
N THR A 108 -0.91 -20.06 -13.62
CA THR A 108 -1.27 -20.88 -12.45
C THR A 108 -1.05 -20.10 -11.16
N GLU A 109 0.14 -19.52 -10.98
CA GLU A 109 0.46 -18.75 -9.77
C GLU A 109 -0.33 -17.44 -9.70
N THR A 110 -0.64 -16.81 -10.85
CA THR A 110 -1.54 -15.65 -10.89
C THR A 110 -2.93 -16.02 -10.35
N LEU A 111 -3.48 -17.17 -10.78
CA LEU A 111 -4.79 -17.63 -10.30
C LEU A 111 -4.76 -18.00 -8.81
N GLU A 112 -3.66 -18.54 -8.31
CA GLU A 112 -3.45 -18.79 -6.87
C GLU A 112 -3.43 -17.49 -6.05
N ALA A 113 -3.01 -16.36 -6.62
CA ALA A 113 -3.07 -15.07 -5.95
C ALA A 113 -4.49 -14.45 -5.91
N ILE A 114 -5.40 -14.91 -6.79
CA ILE A 114 -6.79 -14.44 -6.89
C ILE A 114 -7.74 -15.30 -6.03
N ALA A 115 -7.47 -16.60 -5.91
CA ALA A 115 -8.35 -17.61 -5.31
C ALA A 115 -8.23 -17.73 -3.79
#